data_AF-M2UBB4-F1
#
_entry.id   AF-M2UBB4-F1
#
_cell.length_a   1.000
_cell.length_b   1.000
_cell.length_c   1.000
_cell.angle_alpha   90.00
_cell.angle_beta   90.00
_cell.angle_gamma   90.00
#
_symmetry.space_group_name_H-M   'P 1'
#
loop_
_entity.id
_entity.type
_entity.pdbx_description
1 polymer ?
#
loop_
_entity_poly.entity_id
_entity_poly.type
_entity_poly.pdbx_seq_one_letter_code
_entity_poly.pdbx_strand_id
1 'polypeptide(L)'
;MFTKTLIGLAVGLSAAVALPTTTAGTKQVRMHVFGEDNCNGPVTFMTVDADTCYEFAPGIKSLRVVHHDESIRYNALNVYSAPDCKSGAVLQPILNDGCSAVVVYKAIKLSIDTPKI
;
A
#
# COMPACT_ATOMS: atom_id res chain seq x y z
N MET A 1 37.64 -33.74 -52.42
CA MET A 1 36.49 -33.16 -53.14
C MET A 1 35.21 -33.62 -52.45
N PHE A 2 34.43 -32.65 -51.99
CA PHE A 2 32.99 -32.64 -51.71
C PHE A 2 32.37 -33.64 -50.68
N THR A 3 31.98 -33.16 -49.49
CA THR A 3 30.61 -32.70 -49.06
C THR A 3 29.64 -33.87 -48.80
N LYS A 4 29.06 -34.07 -47.62
CA LYS A 4 27.91 -33.38 -46.95
C LYS A 4 27.56 -34.24 -45.72
N THR A 5 26.85 -33.87 -44.65
CA THR A 5 26.34 -32.65 -44.02
C THR A 5 25.69 -33.18 -42.72
N LEU A 6 25.84 -32.45 -41.61
CA LEU A 6 25.26 -32.74 -40.29
C LEU A 6 23.73 -32.83 -40.29
N ILE A 7 23.17 -33.70 -39.44
CA ILE A 7 21.83 -33.51 -38.83
C ILE A 7 21.96 -33.85 -37.34
N GLY A 8 22.37 -32.85 -36.54
CA GLY A 8 22.24 -32.87 -35.09
C GLY A 8 20.99 -32.08 -34.72
N LEU A 9 19.87 -32.76 -34.46
CA LEU A 9 18.65 -32.13 -33.97
C LEU A 9 18.70 -32.08 -32.44
N ALA A 10 19.37 -31.07 -31.89
CA ALA A 10 19.23 -30.73 -30.47
C ALA A 10 17.95 -29.90 -30.32
N VAL A 11 16.85 -30.57 -29.94
CA VAL A 11 15.62 -29.88 -29.54
C VAL A 11 15.91 -29.19 -28.21
N GLY A 12 16.23 -27.90 -28.29
CA GLY A 12 16.43 -27.06 -27.12
C GLY A 12 15.17 -27.01 -26.27
N LEU A 13 15.27 -27.49 -25.03
CA LEU A 13 14.34 -27.16 -23.96
C LEU A 13 14.25 -25.64 -23.86
N SER A 14 13.23 -25.04 -24.47
CA SER A 14 12.78 -23.72 -24.06
C SER A 14 12.00 -23.93 -22.78
N ALA A 15 12.70 -24.00 -21.65
CA ALA A 15 12.08 -23.76 -20.36
C ALA A 15 11.62 -22.30 -20.40
N ALA A 16 10.37 -22.08 -20.81
CA ALA A 16 9.68 -20.84 -20.56
C ALA A 16 9.62 -20.72 -19.04
N VAL A 17 10.57 -19.98 -18.48
CA VAL A 17 10.45 -19.48 -17.12
C VAL A 17 9.24 -18.57 -17.17
N ALA A 18 8.09 -19.10 -16.78
CA ALA A 18 6.93 -18.30 -16.44
C ALA A 18 7.37 -17.41 -15.29
N LEU A 19 7.87 -16.22 -15.62
CA LEU A 19 8.01 -15.14 -14.67
C LEU A 19 6.64 -14.99 -14.01
N PRO A 20 6.55 -14.97 -12.67
CA PRO A 20 5.28 -14.69 -12.04
C PRO A 20 4.84 -13.32 -12.53
N THR A 21 3.81 -13.30 -13.38
CA THR A 21 3.01 -12.12 -13.63
C THR A 21 2.33 -11.85 -12.29
N THR A 22 3.05 -11.16 -11.41
CA THR A 22 2.42 -10.50 -10.28
C THR A 22 1.53 -9.47 -10.93
N THR A 23 0.28 -9.84 -11.13
CA THR A 23 -0.81 -8.88 -11.18
C THR A 23 -0.65 -8.12 -9.88
N ALA A 24 0.06 -6.99 -9.92
CA ALA A 24 0.25 -6.15 -8.76
C ALA A 24 -1.16 -5.70 -8.38
N GLY A 25 -1.76 -6.43 -7.43
CA GLY A 25 -3.01 -6.01 -6.82
C GLY A 25 -2.82 -4.59 -6.33
N THR A 26 -3.87 -3.78 -6.42
CA THR A 26 -3.90 -2.45 -5.82
C THR A 26 -3.46 -2.58 -4.37
N LYS A 27 -2.24 -2.12 -4.08
CA LYS A 27 -1.67 -2.22 -2.74
C LYS A 27 -2.56 -1.42 -1.79
N GLN A 28 -2.95 -2.02 -0.68
CA GLN A 28 -3.94 -1.44 0.23
C GLN A 28 -3.54 -1.58 1.70
N VAL A 29 -4.02 -0.64 2.50
CA VAL A 29 -3.98 -0.71 3.96
C VAL A 29 -5.42 -0.74 4.47
N ARG A 30 -5.73 -1.69 5.35
CA ARG A 30 -6.99 -1.75 6.08
C ARG A 30 -6.80 -1.25 7.50
N MET A 31 -7.71 -0.40 7.94
CA MET A 31 -7.65 0.26 9.23
C MET A 31 -9.01 0.28 9.91
N HIS A 32 -8.97 0.30 11.23
CA HIS A 32 -10.10 0.69 12.06
C HIS A 32 -9.99 2.19 12.33
N VAL A 33 -11.10 2.91 12.18
CA VAL A 33 -11.22 4.32 12.54
C VAL A 33 -12.29 4.49 13.61
N PHE A 34 -12.08 5.47 14.49
CA PHE A 34 -12.86 5.66 15.70
C PHE A 34 -13.27 7.12 15.85
N GLY A 35 -14.49 7.34 16.35
CA GLY A 35 -14.97 8.68 16.73
C GLY A 35 -14.43 9.17 18.09
N GLU A 36 -13.70 8.31 18.79
CA GLU A 36 -13.10 8.56 20.10
C GLU A 36 -11.57 8.52 20.01
N ASP A 37 -10.93 9.10 21.03
CA ASP A 37 -9.47 9.09 21.16
C ASP A 37 -8.96 7.70 21.59
N ASN A 38 -7.69 7.40 21.29
CA ASN A 38 -7.01 6.17 21.68
C ASN A 38 -7.64 4.86 21.17
N CYS A 39 -8.35 4.91 20.03
CA CYS A 39 -8.94 3.74 19.37
C CYS A 39 -9.97 3.02 20.24
N ASN A 40 -10.71 3.80 21.02
CA ASN A 40 -11.80 3.34 21.87
C ASN A 40 -13.15 3.40 21.15
N GLY A 41 -14.12 2.66 21.68
CA GLY A 41 -15.50 2.74 21.23
C GLY A 41 -15.79 1.98 19.93
N PRO A 42 -16.88 2.34 19.22
CA PRO A 42 -17.32 1.65 18.01
C PRO A 42 -16.29 1.74 16.87
N VAL A 43 -16.05 0.61 16.22
CA VAL A 43 -15.13 0.48 15.08
C VAL A 43 -15.86 0.79 13.77
N THR A 44 -15.26 1.63 12.93
CA THR A 44 -15.59 1.72 11.51
C THR A 44 -14.42 1.21 10.67
N PHE A 45 -14.69 0.41 9.65
CA PHE A 45 -13.65 -0.11 8.76
C PHE A 45 -13.38 0.86 7.62
N MET A 46 -12.10 1.08 7.33
CA MET A 46 -11.65 1.89 6.21
C MET A 46 -10.53 1.16 5.47
N THR A 47 -10.58 1.20 4.13
CA THR A 47 -9.52 0.72 3.26
C THR A 47 -8.96 1.91 2.50
N VAL A 48 -7.63 2.00 2.46
CA VAL A 48 -6.91 3.04 1.73
C VAL A 48 -6.06 2.36 0.66
N ASP A 49 -6.42 2.59 -0.60
CA ASP A 49 -5.69 2.09 -1.76
C ASP A 49 -4.48 2.97 -2.09
N ALA A 50 -3.53 2.35 -2.78
CA ALA A 50 -2.37 2.99 -3.36
C ALA A 50 -2.72 4.28 -4.10
N ASP A 51 -1.97 5.33 -3.78
CA ASP A 51 -1.95 6.60 -4.50
C ASP A 51 -3.29 7.34 -4.59
N THR A 52 -4.28 6.88 -3.82
CA THR A 52 -5.61 7.48 -3.69
C THR A 52 -5.70 8.28 -2.39
N CYS A 53 -6.23 9.50 -2.49
CA CYS A 53 -6.48 10.34 -1.34
C CYS A 53 -7.89 10.06 -0.80
N TYR A 54 -7.99 9.82 0.51
CA TYR A 54 -9.27 9.65 1.20
C TYR A 54 -9.41 10.71 2.26
N GLU A 55 -10.58 11.34 2.30
CA GLU A 55 -10.91 12.28 3.38
C GLU A 55 -11.50 11.53 4.57
N PHE A 56 -11.13 11.96 5.77
CA PHE A 56 -11.74 11.46 6.97
C PHE A 56 -13.18 11.97 7.07
N ALA A 57 -14.10 11.07 7.39
CA ALA A 57 -15.44 11.47 7.78
C ALA A 57 -15.38 12.43 8.99
N PRO A 58 -16.29 13.41 9.09
CA PRO A 58 -16.37 14.27 10.26
C PRO A 58 -16.48 13.45 11.55
N GLY A 59 -15.71 13.82 12.56
CA GLY A 59 -15.75 13.19 13.88
C GLY A 59 -14.77 12.04 14.09
N ILE A 60 -14.03 11.59 13.06
CA ILE A 60 -12.93 10.63 13.27
C ILE A 60 -11.81 11.29 14.08
N LYS A 61 -11.38 10.61 15.14
CA LYS A 61 -10.36 11.09 16.08
C LYS A 61 -9.12 10.22 16.16
N SER A 62 -9.26 8.92 15.97
CA SER A 62 -8.13 8.00 16.01
C SER A 62 -8.29 6.85 15.00
N LEU A 63 -7.16 6.23 14.66
CA LEU A 63 -7.12 5.08 13.77
C LEU A 63 -6.08 4.06 14.22
N ARG A 64 -6.28 2.80 13.82
CA ARG A 64 -5.32 1.71 13.96
C ARG A 64 -5.25 0.96 12.64
N VAL A 65 -4.04 0.75 12.12
CA VAL A 65 -3.82 -0.18 11.02
C VAL A 65 -3.98 -1.60 11.54
N VAL A 66 -4.80 -2.41 10.86
CA VAL A 66 -5.05 -3.81 11.26
C VAL A 66 -4.57 -4.81 10.22
N HIS A 67 -4.35 -4.34 8.99
CA HIS A 67 -3.77 -5.15 7.94
C HIS A 67 -3.16 -4.26 6.85
N HIS A 68 -2.09 -4.72 6.25
CA HIS A 68 -1.49 -4.11 5.07
C HIS A 68 -0.93 -5.21 4.17
N ASP A 69 -0.84 -4.96 2.87
CA ASP A 69 -0.19 -5.89 1.96
C ASP A 69 1.32 -5.99 2.25
N GLU A 70 1.91 -7.17 1.99
CA GLU A 70 3.31 -7.48 2.34
C GLU A 70 4.34 -6.56 1.67
N SER A 71 3.97 -5.92 0.56
CA SER A 71 4.87 -5.05 -0.21
C SER A 71 4.85 -3.57 0.23
N ILE A 72 4.16 -3.25 1.32
CA ILE A 72 4.02 -1.89 1.86
C ILE A 72 5.10 -1.63 2.91
N ARG A 73 5.85 -0.53 2.74
CA ARG A 73 6.92 -0.14 3.68
C ARG A 73 6.35 0.52 4.94
N TYR A 74 7.08 0.42 6.05
CA TYR A 74 6.71 0.92 7.39
C TYR A 74 6.23 2.40 7.45
N ASN A 75 6.71 3.26 6.55
CA ASN A 75 6.35 4.69 6.48
C ASN A 75 5.66 5.06 5.16
N ALA A 76 4.76 4.21 4.66
CA ALA A 76 4.04 4.47 3.41
C ALA A 76 2.72 5.23 3.61
N LEU A 77 2.25 5.39 4.85
CA LEU A 77 0.97 6.04 5.15
C LEU A 77 1.21 7.52 5.51
N ASN A 78 0.54 8.42 4.80
CA ASN A 78 0.60 9.86 5.05
C ASN A 78 -0.77 10.38 5.47
N VAL A 79 -0.83 11.20 6.51
CA VAL A 79 -2.01 12.00 6.86
C VAL A 79 -1.77 13.46 6.52
N TYR A 80 -2.83 14.20 6.24
CA TYR A 80 -2.77 15.55 5.71
C TYR A 80 -3.66 16.48 6.54
N SER A 81 -3.17 17.68 6.85
CA SER A 81 -3.96 18.69 7.56
C SER A 81 -5.03 19.36 6.68
N ALA A 82 -4.96 19.15 5.37
CA ALA A 82 -5.90 19.69 4.39
C ALA A 82 -6.66 18.59 3.63
N PRO A 83 -7.88 18.90 3.14
CA PRO A 83 -8.59 18.03 2.19
C PRO A 83 -7.79 17.81 0.90
N ASP A 84 -8.21 16.83 0.09
CA ASP A 84 -7.56 16.42 -1.17
C ASP A 84 -6.05 16.07 -1.07
N CYS A 85 -5.52 15.84 0.14
CA CYS A 85 -4.10 15.55 0.36
C CYS A 85 -3.14 16.61 -0.20
N LYS A 86 -3.58 17.88 -0.26
CA LYS A 86 -2.85 18.98 -0.90
C LYS A 86 -1.73 19.59 -0.04
N SER A 87 -1.80 19.47 1.28
CA SER A 87 -0.79 20.07 2.17
C SER A 87 -0.70 19.40 3.54
N GLY A 88 0.43 19.64 4.22
CA GLY A 88 0.66 19.17 5.58
C GLY A 88 0.82 17.66 5.70
N ALA A 89 1.54 17.03 4.77
CA ALA A 89 1.81 15.60 4.82
C ALA A 89 2.65 15.25 6.06
N VAL A 90 2.12 14.39 6.91
CA VAL A 90 2.81 13.82 8.06
C VAL A 90 2.82 12.31 7.91
N LEU A 91 4.02 11.73 7.99
CA LEU A 91 4.19 10.28 7.96
C LEU A 91 3.53 9.66 9.19
N GLN A 92 2.62 8.72 8.97
CA GLN A 92 2.09 7.85 10.01
C GLN A 92 2.85 6.53 9.98
N PRO A 93 3.35 6.06 11.14
CA PRO A 93 3.95 4.75 11.21
C PRO A 93 2.86 3.69 11.02
N ILE A 94 3.14 2.69 10.18
CA ILE A 94 2.28 1.52 10.02
C ILE A 94 2.60 0.56 11.18
N LEU A 95 1.98 0.80 12.32
CA LEU A 95 2.08 -0.04 13.51
C LEU A 95 0.83 -0.92 13.60
N ASN A 96 0.97 -2.23 13.42
CA ASN A 96 -0.14 -3.20 13.51
C ASN A 96 -0.86 -3.17 14.87
N ASP A 97 -0.16 -2.71 15.92
CA ASP A 97 -0.68 -2.62 17.29
C ASP A 97 -0.78 -1.18 17.82
N GLY A 98 -0.46 -0.18 16.98
CA GLY A 98 -0.41 1.23 17.37
C GLY A 98 -1.73 1.94 17.11
N CYS A 99 -2.20 2.72 18.09
CA CYS A 99 -3.25 3.71 17.85
C CYS A 99 -2.64 5.06 17.48
N SER A 100 -3.14 5.68 16.41
CA SER A 100 -2.70 7.00 15.95
C SER A 100 -3.82 8.02 16.13
N ALA A 101 -3.52 9.14 16.78
CA ALA A 101 -4.43 10.26 16.88
C ALA A 101 -4.46 11.04 15.55
N VAL A 102 -5.66 11.27 15.02
CA VAL A 102 -5.86 11.95 13.73
C VAL A 102 -6.83 13.12 13.76
N VAL A 103 -7.18 13.60 14.97
CA VAL A 103 -8.11 14.72 15.20
C VAL A 103 -7.80 15.98 14.37
N VAL A 104 -6.51 16.24 14.13
CA VAL A 104 -6.04 17.44 13.42
C VAL A 104 -5.92 17.25 11.91
N TYR A 105 -6.12 16.03 11.41
CA TYR A 105 -5.98 15.71 9.99
C TYR A 105 -7.33 15.61 9.29
N LYS A 106 -7.30 15.83 7.99
CA LYS A 106 -8.47 15.87 7.11
C LYS A 106 -8.46 14.76 6.08
N ALA A 107 -7.28 14.30 5.69
CA ALA A 107 -7.15 13.25 4.69
C ALA A 107 -5.99 12.30 4.98
N ILE A 108 -6.00 11.16 4.27
CA ILE A 108 -5.01 10.10 4.36
C ILE A 108 -4.72 9.55 2.95
N LYS A 109 -3.46 9.21 2.69
CA LYS A 109 -2.99 8.61 1.45
C LYS A 109 -1.93 7.55 1.72
N LEU A 110 -2.08 6.40 1.10
CA LEU A 110 -1.02 5.40 1.00
C LEU A 110 -0.09 5.76 -0.16
N SER A 111 1.11 6.26 0.15
CA SER A 111 2.11 6.70 -0.83
C SER A 111 3.14 5.61 -1.07
N ILE A 112 3.08 4.97 -2.24
CA ILE A 112 3.89 3.79 -2.56
C ILE A 112 4.88 4.05 -3.67
N ASP A 113 4.66 5.12 -4.44
CA ASP A 113 5.47 5.55 -5.57
C ASP A 113 6.53 6.60 -5.24
N THR A 114 6.83 6.85 -3.95
CA THR A 114 7.92 7.76 -3.60
C THR A 114 9.23 6.97 -3.42
N PRO A 115 10.13 6.91 -4.43
CA PRO A 115 11.50 6.53 -4.18
C PRO A 115 12.08 7.54 -3.18
N LYS A 116 12.64 7.05 -2.08
CA LYS A 116 13.44 7.89 -1.20
C LYS A 116 14.77 8.17 -1.91
N ILE A 117 15.10 9.45 -2.01
CA ILE A 117 16.44 9.95 -2.35
C ILE A 117 17.41 9.52 -1.25
#